data_AF-A0A009HW52-F1
#
_entry.id   AF-A0A009HW52-F1
#
_cell.length_a   1.000
_cell.length_b   1.000
_cell.length_c   1.000
_cell.angle_alpha   90.00
_cell.angle_beta   90.00
_cell.angle_gamma   90.00
#
_symmetry.space_group_name_H-M   'P 1'
#
loop_
_entity.id
_entity.type
_entity.pdbx_description
1 polymer ?
#
loop_
_entity_poly.entity_id
_entity_poly.type
_entity_poly.pdbx_seq_one_letter_code
_entity_poly.pdbx_strand_id
1 'polypeptide(L)'
;MSDIETVGWTADKRFFILKINMETSLTTDDCEVLAGLFVEKYSLEFSGCQFHGKLAVICGDKVYVNPWALDQEASVDEPVEELSFSEFQTLLNN
;
A
#
# COMPACT_ATOMS: atom_id res chain seq x y z
N MET A 1 -0.33 -5.95 21.16
CA MET A 1 -1.37 -5.91 20.10
C MET A 1 -0.67 -5.32 18.91
N SER A 2 -0.71 -5.95 17.75
CA SER A 2 0.06 -5.49 16.59
C SER A 2 -0.54 -4.17 16.10
N ASP A 3 0.29 -3.12 16.03
CA ASP A 3 -0.10 -1.80 15.52
C ASP A 3 -0.44 -1.81 14.02
N ILE A 4 -0.22 -2.96 13.35
CA ILE A 4 -0.46 -3.18 11.92
C ILE A 4 -1.48 -4.32 11.75
N GLU A 5 -2.54 -4.03 11.00
CA GLU A 5 -3.61 -4.92 10.61
C GLU A 5 -3.53 -5.19 9.10
N THR A 6 -3.62 -6.46 8.72
CA THR A 6 -3.80 -6.85 7.32
C THR A 6 -5.28 -6.85 6.97
N VAL A 7 -5.72 -5.94 6.11
CA VAL A 7 -7.10 -5.90 5.62
C VAL A 7 -7.29 -6.91 4.47
N GLY A 8 -6.29 -7.02 3.59
CA GLY A 8 -6.30 -7.96 2.47
C GLY A 8 -6.31 -7.28 1.10
N TRP A 9 -6.63 -8.04 0.05
CA TRP A 9 -6.67 -7.53 -1.32
C TRP A 9 -7.97 -6.80 -1.64
N THR A 10 -7.89 -5.77 -2.48
CA THR A 10 -9.04 -5.23 -3.19
C THR A 10 -9.64 -6.28 -4.14
N ALA A 11 -10.91 -6.12 -4.51
CA ALA A 11 -11.63 -7.11 -5.31
C ALA A 11 -10.96 -7.42 -6.66
N ASP A 12 -10.33 -6.42 -7.27
CA ASP A 12 -9.57 -6.50 -8.52
C ASP A 12 -8.09 -6.87 -8.34
N LYS A 13 -7.64 -7.12 -7.09
CA LYS A 13 -6.23 -7.34 -6.72
C LYS A 13 -5.29 -6.22 -7.20
N ARG A 14 -5.81 -4.99 -7.30
CA ARG A 14 -5.01 -3.80 -7.57
C ARG A 14 -4.18 -3.40 -6.37
N PHE A 15 -4.78 -3.38 -5.18
CA PHE A 15 -4.09 -3.06 -3.94
C PHE A 15 -4.15 -4.18 -2.91
N PHE A 16 -3.04 -4.39 -2.23
CA PHE A 16 -2.98 -5.09 -0.96
C PHE A 16 -3.00 -4.07 0.17
N ILE A 17 -4.01 -4.13 1.03
CA ILE A 17 -4.27 -3.11 2.04
C ILE A 17 -3.70 -3.55 3.39
N LEU A 18 -2.81 -2.71 3.90
CA LEU A 18 -2.39 -2.69 5.30
C LEU A 18 -3.02 -1.50 5.99
N LYS A 19 -3.46 -1.69 7.23
CA LYS A 19 -3.96 -0.62 8.08
C LYS A 19 -3.10 -0.51 9.31
N ILE A 20 -2.59 0.67 9.59
CA ILE A 20 -1.83 0.95 10.80
C ILE A 20 -2.73 1.67 11.78
N ASN A 21 -2.90 1.06 12.95
CA ASN A 21 -3.75 1.55 14.04
C ASN A 21 -2.93 2.47 14.96
N MET A 22 -2.28 3.48 14.38
CA MET A 22 -1.54 4.52 15.10
C MET A 22 -1.82 5.90 14.49
N GLU A 23 -1.92 6.93 15.30
CA GLU A 23 -2.03 8.32 14.82
C GLU A 23 -0.63 8.92 14.61
N THR A 24 0.06 8.50 13.55
CA THR A 24 1.32 9.12 13.11
C THR A 24 1.36 9.24 11.60
N SER A 25 2.19 10.14 11.09
CA SER A 25 2.50 10.18 9.66
C SER A 25 3.58 9.14 9.36
N LEU A 26 3.41 8.43 8.24
CA LEU A 26 4.43 7.50 7.74
C LEU A 26 5.35 8.21 6.75
N THR A 27 6.60 7.80 6.74
CA THR A 27 7.55 8.15 5.69
C THR A 27 7.55 7.09 4.59
N THR A 28 8.20 7.40 3.47
CA THR A 28 8.46 6.43 2.39
C THR A 28 9.22 5.20 2.93
N ASP A 29 10.25 5.42 3.74
CA ASP A 29 11.06 4.33 4.32
C ASP A 29 10.21 3.40 5.20
N ASP A 30 9.26 3.96 5.96
CA ASP A 30 8.32 3.14 6.75
C ASP A 30 7.45 2.25 5.85
N CYS A 31 7.00 2.79 4.71
CA CYS A 31 6.21 2.03 3.73
C CYS A 31 7.02 0.91 3.08
N GLU A 32 8.31 1.13 2.78
CA GLU A 32 9.21 0.10 2.25
C GLU A 32 9.45 -1.02 3.26
N VAL A 33 9.69 -0.69 4.53
CA VAL A 33 9.85 -1.68 5.60
C VAL A 33 8.58 -2.53 5.74
N LEU A 34 7.41 -1.89 5.72
CA LEU A 34 6.13 -2.59 5.75
C LEU A 34 5.98 -3.50 4.53
N ALA A 35 6.28 -3.02 3.33
CA ALA A 35 6.24 -3.83 2.13
C ALA A 35 7.12 -5.08 2.29
N GLY A 36 8.36 -4.92 2.73
CA GLY A 36 9.29 -6.02 3.01
C GLY A 36 8.74 -7.06 3.99
N LEU A 37 8.07 -6.64 5.06
CA LEU A 37 7.46 -7.54 6.05
C LEU A 37 6.36 -8.43 5.45
N PHE A 38 5.62 -7.92 4.46
CA PHE A 38 4.50 -8.65 3.86
C PHE A 38 4.87 -9.34 2.53
N VAL A 39 5.95 -8.92 1.86
CA VAL A 39 6.48 -9.60 0.67
C VAL A 39 6.72 -11.07 0.97
N GLU A 40 7.39 -11.40 2.09
CA GLU A 40 7.71 -12.79 2.42
C GLU A 40 6.44 -13.65 2.50
N LYS A 41 5.39 -13.09 3.12
CA LYS A 41 4.09 -13.75 3.33
C LYS A 41 3.30 -13.97 2.04
N TYR A 42 3.44 -13.09 1.05
CA TYR A 42 2.66 -13.13 -0.22
C TYR A 42 3.52 -13.36 -1.47
N SER A 43 4.80 -13.73 -1.28
CA SER A 43 5.81 -13.92 -2.32
C SER A 43 5.46 -14.96 -3.38
N LEU A 44 4.50 -15.84 -3.09
CA LEU A 44 4.02 -16.87 -4.03
C LEU A 44 3.15 -16.29 -5.16
N GLU A 45 2.49 -15.15 -4.95
CA GLU A 45 1.65 -14.50 -5.95
C GLU A 45 2.36 -13.35 -6.68
N PHE A 46 3.34 -12.72 -6.04
CA PHE A 46 4.05 -11.54 -6.56
C PHE A 46 5.52 -11.56 -6.17
N SER A 47 6.41 -11.17 -7.07
CA SER A 47 7.86 -11.13 -6.80
C SER A 47 8.37 -9.71 -6.52
N GLY A 48 9.06 -9.53 -5.40
CA GLY A 48 9.84 -8.33 -5.09
C GLY A 48 9.07 -7.01 -5.29
N CYS A 49 9.61 -6.13 -6.14
CA CYS A 49 9.07 -4.79 -6.39
C CYS A 49 7.62 -4.78 -6.91
N GLN A 50 7.13 -5.88 -7.51
CA GLN A 50 5.73 -5.95 -7.95
C GLN A 50 4.76 -5.95 -6.77
N PHE A 51 5.12 -6.55 -5.64
CA PHE A 51 4.28 -6.50 -4.44
C PHE A 51 4.34 -5.11 -3.81
N HIS A 52 5.53 -4.50 -3.75
CA HIS A 52 5.69 -3.12 -3.28
C HIS A 52 4.83 -2.15 -4.09
N GLY A 53 4.83 -2.30 -5.43
CA GLY A 53 4.02 -1.51 -6.35
C GLY A 53 2.52 -1.76 -6.26
N LYS A 54 2.05 -2.68 -5.42
CA LYS A 54 0.61 -2.95 -5.19
C LYS A 54 0.19 -2.69 -3.75
N LEU A 55 1.07 -2.17 -2.90
CA LEU A 55 0.76 -1.95 -1.50
C LEU A 55 -0.01 -0.64 -1.33
N ALA A 56 -1.09 -0.69 -0.54
CA ALA A 56 -1.76 0.50 0.00
C ALA A 56 -1.68 0.45 1.54
N VAL A 57 -1.12 1.49 2.14
CA VAL A 57 -0.97 1.59 3.59
C VAL A 57 -1.88 2.69 4.12
N ILE A 58 -2.87 2.32 4.93
CA ILE A 58 -3.82 3.23 5.56
C ILE A 58 -3.30 3.58 6.95
N CYS A 59 -3.13 4.86 7.25
CA CYS A 59 -2.72 5.35 8.56
C CYS A 59 -3.58 6.56 8.92
N GLY A 60 -4.48 6.41 9.90
CA GLY A 60 -5.48 7.44 10.18
C GLY A 60 -6.41 7.69 8.98
N ASP A 61 -6.46 8.94 8.52
CA ASP A 61 -7.22 9.40 7.35
C ASP A 61 -6.41 9.43 6.05
N LYS A 62 -5.14 9.02 6.12
CA LYS A 62 -4.19 9.02 5.01
C LYS A 62 -3.99 7.62 4.43
N VAL A 63 -3.73 7.57 3.14
CA VAL A 63 -3.41 6.36 2.40
C VAL A 63 -2.15 6.59 1.58
N TYR A 64 -1.15 5.73 1.77
CA TYR A 64 0.11 5.76 1.04
C TYR A 64 0.13 4.65 -0.01
N VAL A 65 0.38 5.02 -1.26
CA VAL A 65 0.43 4.08 -2.40
C VAL A 65 1.60 4.39 -3.30
N ASN A 66 2.13 3.38 -4.00
CA ASN A 66 3.08 3.64 -5.07
C ASN A 66 2.35 4.12 -6.33
N PRO A 67 2.84 5.15 -7.04
CA PRO A 67 2.23 5.64 -8.29
C PRO A 67 2.07 4.54 -9.35
N TRP A 68 2.98 3.57 -9.39
CA TRP A 68 2.87 2.37 -10.24
C TRP A 68 1.54 1.59 -10.07
N ALA A 69 0.98 1.59 -8.87
CA ALA A 69 -0.32 0.96 -8.59
C ALA A 69 -1.49 1.71 -9.25
N LEU A 70 -1.28 3.01 -9.50
CA LEU A 70 -2.23 3.93 -10.11
C LEU A 70 -2.07 3.94 -11.62
N ASP A 71 -0.83 3.98 -12.11
CA ASP A 71 -0.45 4.08 -13.51
C ASP A 71 0.67 3.07 -13.84
N GLN A 72 0.39 2.15 -14.76
CA GLN A 72 1.36 1.14 -15.22
C GLN A 72 2.48 1.73 -16.10
N GLU A 73 2.47 3.02 -16.39
CA GLU A 73 3.58 3.72 -17.05
C GLU A 73 4.58 4.35 -16.06
N ALA A 74 4.23 4.47 -14.78
CA ALA A 74 5.13 5.01 -13.74
C ALA A 74 6.31 4.05 -13.45
N SER A 75 7.26 4.40 -12.58
CA SER A 75 8.22 3.39 -12.07
C SER A 75 7.75 2.80 -10.74
N VAL A 76 8.09 1.54 -10.48
CA VAL A 76 7.93 0.93 -9.14
C VAL A 76 8.80 1.61 -8.08
N ASP A 77 9.83 2.35 -8.50
CA ASP A 77 10.76 3.09 -7.64
C ASP A 77 10.35 4.56 -7.45
N GLU A 78 9.20 4.98 -8.02
CA GLU A 78 8.69 6.33 -7.76
C GLU A 78 8.29 6.50 -6.29
N PRO A 79 8.46 7.71 -5.74
CA PRO A 79 8.12 7.97 -4.35
C PRO A 79 6.63 7.68 -4.09
N VAL A 80 6.33 7.17 -2.90
CA VAL A 80 4.95 6.95 -2.47
C VAL A 80 4.14 8.25 -2.53
N GLU A 81 2.92 8.14 -3.02
CA GLU A 81 1.94 9.19 -3.05
C GLU A 81 1.05 9.10 -1.81
N GLU A 82 0.80 10.25 -1.18
CA GLU A 82 -0.14 10.39 -0.07
C GLU A 82 -1.49 10.84 -0.62
N LEU A 83 -2.52 10.05 -0.36
CA LEU A 83 -3.91 10.31 -0.71
C LEU A 83 -4.75 10.42 0.57
N SER A 84 -5.85 11.17 0.52
CA SER A 84 -6.89 11.03 1.53
C SER A 84 -7.63 9.71 1.38
N PHE A 85 -8.19 9.20 2.48
CA PHE A 85 -9.03 8.01 2.44
C PHE A 85 -10.22 8.13 1.46
N SER A 86 -10.79 9.33 1.30
CA SER A 86 -11.88 9.57 0.34
C SER A 86 -11.42 9.49 -1.12
N GLU A 87 -10.24 10.00 -1.44
CA GLU A 87 -9.66 9.87 -2.78
C GLU A 87 -9.37 8.41 -3.09
N PHE A 88 -8.79 7.69 -2.13
CA PHE A 88 -8.56 6.25 -2.26
C PHE A 88 -9.85 5.45 -2.45
N GLN A 89 -10.92 5.77 -1.69
CA GLN A 89 -12.23 5.14 -1.90
C GLN A 89 -12.80 5.39 -3.30
N THR A 90 -12.56 6.57 -3.87
CA THR A 90 -12.99 6.88 -5.24
C THR A 90 -12.22 6.01 -6.24
N LEU A 91 -10.92 5.77 -6.02
CA LEU A 91 -10.10 4.87 -6.85
C LEU A 91 -10.54 3.41 -6.76
N LEU A 92 -11.06 2.94 -5.62
CA LEU A 92 -11.53 1.57 -5.45
C LEU A 92 -12.90 1.29 -6.09
N ASN A 93 -13.70 2.33 -6.33
CA ASN A 93 -15.07 2.22 -6.82
C ASN A 93 -15.22 2.53 -8.32
N ASN A 94 -14.14 2.99 -8.97
CA ASN A 94 -14.07 3.23 -10.42
C ASN A 94 -13.44 2.04 -11.13
#